data_AF-U7Q7V8-F1
#
_entry.id   AF-U7Q7V8-F1
#
_cell.length_a   1.000
_cell.length_b   1.000
_cell.length_c   1.000
_cell.angle_alpha   90.00
_cell.angle_beta   90.00
_cell.angle_gamma   90.00
#
_symmetry.space_group_name_H-M   'P 1'
#
loop_
_entity.id
_entity.type
_entity.pdbx_description
1 polymer ?
#
loop_
_entity_poly.entity_id
_entity_poly.type
_entity_poly.pdbx_seq_one_letter_code
_entity_poly.pdbx_strand_id
1 'polypeptide(L)'
;MHPITAVVPLLLGVVAAIAEPPYGRRIGVDRPASPDPAFPFTDLCPEWRLEYLVAGGELSLWTRCAGPSPQSSVVSLLALDSSLVASTQGIQPAHPSNAAPVSFSSTCRDCILPNTGDSLMACNCTANRGTTLWTVDLAEWITAEQGVPCFTDGVVCGTVQSSTGPAPSPSSSTANKPKCTKE
;
A
#
# COMPACT_ATOMS: atom_id res chain seq x y z
N MET A 1 14.81 52.36 37.20
CA MET A 1 13.69 51.52 37.67
C MET A 1 13.07 50.87 36.44
N HIS A 2 13.36 49.58 36.22
CA HIS A 2 12.78 48.69 35.20
C HIS A 2 12.23 47.47 36.00
N PRO A 3 11.21 46.70 35.55
CA PRO A 3 11.12 46.25 34.17
C PRO A 3 9.72 46.08 33.53
N ILE A 4 9.85 45.87 32.23
CA ILE A 4 8.90 45.63 31.16
C ILE A 4 8.58 44.12 31.09
N THR A 5 7.28 43.81 31.06
CA THR A 5 6.59 42.81 30.23
C THR A 5 7.06 41.34 30.23
N ALA A 6 6.17 40.46 30.70
CA ALA A 6 6.01 39.11 30.14
C ALA A 6 4.54 38.67 30.28
N VAL A 7 3.81 38.69 29.17
CA VAL A 7 2.49 38.07 29.03
C VAL A 7 2.71 36.74 28.33
N VAL A 8 2.46 35.63 29.03
CA VAL A 8 2.49 34.26 28.50
C VAL A 8 1.07 33.72 28.58
N PRO A 9 0.37 33.49 27.45
CA PRO A 9 -0.81 32.66 27.42
C PRO A 9 -0.42 31.28 26.85
N LEU A 10 -0.51 30.22 27.64
CA LEU A 10 -0.36 28.85 27.14
C LEU A 10 -1.58 28.01 27.52
N LEU A 11 -2.59 28.18 26.65
CA LEU A 11 -3.52 27.22 26.08
C LEU A 11 -3.74 25.87 26.80
N LEU A 12 -5.01 25.69 27.17
CA LEU A 12 -5.68 24.45 27.55
C LEU A 12 -5.53 23.35 26.48
N GLY A 13 -5.04 22.18 26.90
CA GLY A 13 -5.15 20.93 26.16
C GLY A 13 -6.19 20.02 26.83
N VAL A 14 -7.29 19.77 26.13
CA VAL A 14 -8.40 18.90 26.53
C VAL A 14 -7.95 17.44 26.45
N VAL A 15 -7.99 16.73 27.59
CA VAL A 15 -7.85 15.27 27.65
C VAL A 15 -9.21 14.66 27.34
N ALA A 16 -9.43 14.29 26.08
CA ALA A 16 -10.60 13.49 25.69
C ALA A 16 -10.23 12.02 25.82
N ALA A 17 -10.83 11.36 26.82
CA ALA A 17 -10.83 9.93 26.99
C ALA A 17 -11.45 9.23 25.77
N ILE A 18 -10.77 8.24 25.22
CA ILE A 18 -11.37 7.24 24.35
C ILE A 18 -11.14 5.87 24.97
N ALA A 19 -12.27 5.25 25.29
CA ALA A 19 -12.43 4.01 26.01
C ALA A 19 -11.89 2.82 25.21
N GLU A 20 -11.21 1.90 25.90
CA GLU A 20 -10.95 0.56 25.40
C GLU A 20 -12.28 -0.21 25.32
N PRO A 21 -12.70 -0.74 24.16
CA PRO A 21 -13.76 -1.73 24.14
C PRO A 21 -13.17 -3.11 24.48
N PRO A 22 -13.76 -3.85 25.44
CA PRO A 22 -13.40 -5.22 25.73
C PRO A 22 -14.07 -6.17 24.72
N TYR A 23 -13.50 -7.36 24.54
CA TYR A 23 -14.04 -8.50 23.76
C TYR A 23 -13.97 -8.41 22.23
N GLY A 24 -12.99 -9.12 21.68
CA GLY A 24 -12.95 -9.54 20.27
C GLY A 24 -12.24 -10.87 20.16
N ARG A 25 -12.96 -11.95 20.45
CA ARG A 25 -12.55 -13.36 20.31
C ARG A 25 -11.88 -13.55 18.93
N ARG A 26 -10.56 -13.78 18.90
CA ARG A 26 -9.81 -14.10 17.68
C ARG A 26 -10.30 -15.44 17.14
N ILE A 27 -11.22 -15.39 16.19
CA ILE A 27 -11.51 -16.52 15.31
C ILE A 27 -10.28 -16.65 14.42
N GLY A 28 -9.58 -17.78 14.54
CA GLY A 28 -8.44 -18.13 13.71
C GLY A 28 -8.90 -18.22 12.26
N VAL A 29 -8.63 -17.15 11.50
CA VAL A 29 -8.55 -17.23 10.05
C VAL A 29 -7.09 -17.58 9.79
N ASP A 30 -6.86 -18.73 9.16
CA ASP A 30 -5.54 -19.14 8.68
C ASP A 30 -4.89 -17.93 8.00
N ARG A 31 -3.85 -17.38 8.64
CA ARG A 31 -3.08 -16.28 8.08
C ARG A 31 -2.49 -16.83 6.77
N PRO A 32 -2.75 -16.20 5.60
CA PRO A 32 -2.00 -16.56 4.41
C PRO A 32 -0.52 -16.49 4.75
N ALA A 33 0.23 -17.51 4.33
CA ALA A 33 1.65 -17.62 4.63
C ALA A 33 2.33 -16.27 4.32
N SER A 34 3.22 -15.81 5.19
CA SER A 34 3.99 -14.58 4.95
C SER A 34 4.50 -14.60 3.51
N PRO A 35 4.23 -13.55 2.72
CA PRO A 35 4.55 -13.56 1.31
C PRO A 35 6.05 -13.80 1.07
N ASP A 36 6.39 -14.71 0.13
CA ASP A 36 7.77 -15.17 -0.09
C ASP A 36 8.61 -14.12 -0.84
N PRO A 37 9.69 -13.57 -0.24
CA PRO A 37 10.55 -12.58 -0.89
C PRO A 37 11.25 -13.13 -2.15
N ALA A 38 11.28 -14.45 -2.37
CA ALA A 38 11.83 -15.04 -3.59
C ALA A 38 11.02 -14.73 -4.86
N PHE A 39 9.77 -14.26 -4.73
CA PHE A 39 8.89 -13.90 -5.84
C PHE A 39 8.52 -12.43 -5.77
N PRO A 40 9.42 -11.51 -6.19
CA PRO A 40 9.14 -10.08 -6.11
C PRO A 40 7.92 -9.72 -6.94
N PHE A 41 7.22 -8.66 -6.55
CA PHE A 41 6.01 -8.24 -7.25
C PHE A 41 6.27 -7.93 -8.75
N THR A 42 7.50 -7.53 -9.11
CA THR A 42 7.92 -7.25 -10.49
C THR A 42 7.78 -8.45 -11.42
N ASP A 43 7.87 -9.67 -10.89
CA ASP A 43 7.71 -10.91 -11.69
C ASP A 43 6.23 -11.22 -11.96
N LEU A 44 5.33 -10.67 -11.14
CA LEU A 44 3.90 -10.99 -11.11
C LEU A 44 3.03 -9.85 -11.64
N CYS A 45 3.58 -8.64 -11.65
CA CYS A 45 2.90 -7.41 -12.02
C CYS A 45 3.58 -6.80 -13.24
N PRO A 46 3.06 -6.95 -14.48
CA PRO A 46 3.70 -6.39 -15.66
C PRO A 46 3.72 -4.86 -15.72
N GLU A 47 2.90 -4.18 -14.93
CA GLU A 47 2.86 -2.72 -14.87
C GLU A 47 2.81 -2.24 -13.42
N TRP A 48 3.68 -1.28 -13.10
CA TRP A 48 3.68 -0.58 -11.82
C TRP A 48 4.15 0.86 -11.99
N ARG A 49 3.73 1.73 -11.07
CA ARG A 49 4.21 3.12 -10.97
C ARG A 49 3.97 3.66 -9.57
N LEU A 50 4.71 4.69 -9.22
CA LEU A 50 4.43 5.48 -8.02
C LEU A 50 3.32 6.48 -8.31
N GLU A 51 2.40 6.63 -7.37
CA GLU A 51 1.36 7.64 -7.39
C GLU A 51 1.35 8.42 -6.08
N TYR A 52 1.08 9.72 -6.17
CA TYR A 52 0.79 10.57 -5.02
C TYR A 52 -0.72 10.80 -4.98
N LEU A 53 -1.39 10.25 -3.97
CA LEU A 53 -2.84 10.38 -3.87
C LEU A 53 -3.24 11.82 -3.51
N VAL A 54 -4.19 12.37 -4.27
CA VAL A 54 -4.59 13.79 -4.23
C VAL A 54 -5.08 14.23 -2.83
N ALA A 55 -5.59 13.30 -2.02
CA ALA A 55 -6.16 13.61 -0.72
C ALA A 55 -5.13 13.99 0.36
N GLY A 56 -3.84 13.72 0.16
CA GLY A 56 -2.81 14.02 1.16
C GLY A 56 -1.37 14.04 0.66
N GLY A 57 -1.13 13.81 -0.64
CA GLY A 57 0.22 13.58 -1.15
C GLY A 57 0.82 12.29 -0.61
N GLU A 58 -0.03 11.29 -0.31
CA GLU A 58 0.40 9.99 0.20
C GLU A 58 1.01 9.18 -0.94
N LEU A 59 2.26 8.79 -0.77
CA LEU A 59 2.95 7.91 -1.71
C LEU A 59 2.33 6.51 -1.70
N SER A 60 1.96 6.03 -2.88
CA SER A 60 1.40 4.71 -3.11
C SER A 60 2.07 4.04 -4.31
N LEU A 61 2.17 2.70 -4.27
CA LEU A 61 2.56 1.89 -5.42
C LEU A 61 1.29 1.40 -6.12
N TRP A 62 1.05 1.91 -7.31
CA TRP A 62 0.02 1.40 -8.21
C TRP A 62 0.57 0.21 -8.97
N THR A 63 -0.23 -0.86 -9.09
CA THR A 63 0.15 -2.10 -9.76
C THR A 63 -1.00 -2.62 -10.62
N ARG A 64 -0.66 -3.29 -11.72
CA ARG A 64 -1.54 -4.23 -12.41
C ARG A 64 -0.83 -5.57 -12.45
N CYS A 65 -1.42 -6.57 -11.82
CA CYS A 65 -0.85 -7.91 -11.70
C CYS A 65 -1.74 -8.98 -12.33
N ALA A 66 -1.15 -10.11 -12.68
CA ALA A 66 -1.92 -11.29 -13.02
C ALA A 66 -2.77 -11.70 -11.82
N GLY A 67 -4.07 -11.85 -12.01
CA GLY A 67 -5.00 -12.27 -10.97
C GLY A 67 -5.00 -13.79 -10.77
N PRO A 68 -5.94 -14.33 -9.98
CA PRO A 68 -6.00 -15.76 -9.67
C PRO A 68 -6.31 -16.66 -10.87
N SER A 69 -6.77 -16.10 -12.00
CA SER A 69 -6.98 -16.83 -13.26
C SER A 69 -6.06 -16.30 -14.37
N PRO A 70 -5.69 -17.13 -15.37
CA PRO A 70 -4.78 -16.71 -16.45
C PRO A 70 -5.26 -15.53 -17.30
N GLN A 71 -6.56 -15.24 -17.26
CA GLN A 71 -7.20 -14.16 -18.02
C GLN A 71 -7.62 -12.98 -17.14
N SER A 72 -7.43 -13.08 -15.83
CA SER A 72 -7.74 -12.01 -14.90
C SER A 72 -6.54 -11.13 -14.65
N SER A 73 -6.79 -9.83 -14.49
CA SER A 73 -5.81 -8.90 -13.94
C SER A 73 -6.40 -8.18 -12.73
N VAL A 74 -5.57 -7.87 -11.75
CA VAL A 74 -5.94 -7.13 -10.56
C VAL A 74 -5.17 -5.82 -10.58
N VAL A 75 -5.89 -4.71 -10.45
CA VAL A 75 -5.30 -3.39 -10.25
C VAL A 75 -5.41 -3.04 -8.77
N SER A 76 -4.30 -2.65 -8.17
CA SER A 76 -4.21 -2.39 -6.73
C SER A 76 -3.31 -1.22 -6.40
N LEU A 77 -3.61 -0.56 -5.28
CA LEU A 77 -2.79 0.48 -4.68
C LEU A 77 -2.25 0.00 -3.34
N LEU A 78 -0.93 -0.09 -3.21
CA LEU A 78 -0.24 -0.39 -1.95
C LEU A 78 0.23 0.92 -1.31
N ALA A 79 -0.21 1.18 -0.09
CA ALA A 79 0.21 2.35 0.66
C ALA A 79 1.69 2.22 1.06
N LEU A 80 2.55 3.06 0.50
CA LEU A 80 3.96 3.16 0.90
C LEU A 80 4.15 4.20 2.00
N ASP A 81 3.32 5.24 2.02
CA ASP A 81 3.49 6.38 2.92
C ASP A 81 3.46 6.03 4.40
N SER A 82 2.55 5.13 4.80
CA SER A 82 2.41 4.61 6.16
C SER A 82 3.26 3.36 6.43
N SER A 83 4.00 2.89 5.42
CA SER A 83 4.71 1.62 5.45
C SER A 83 6.23 1.75 5.36
N LEU A 84 6.74 2.92 4.97
CA LEU A 84 8.17 3.19 4.85
C LEU A 84 8.62 4.19 5.90
N VAL A 85 9.85 4.03 6.37
CA VAL A 85 10.53 4.93 7.29
C VAL A 85 11.84 5.38 6.67
N ALA A 86 12.09 6.69 6.70
CA ALA A 86 13.36 7.27 6.34
C ALA A 86 14.14 7.64 7.60
N SER A 87 15.40 7.22 7.66
CA SER A 87 16.32 7.53 8.75
C SER A 87 17.65 8.03 8.18
N THR A 88 18.61 8.33 9.05
CA THR A 88 19.98 8.65 8.65
C THR A 88 20.71 7.48 7.96
N GLN A 89 20.18 6.26 8.07
CA GLN A 89 20.74 5.05 7.45
C GLN A 89 20.13 4.72 6.08
N GLY A 90 19.02 5.38 5.70
CA GLY A 90 18.31 5.14 4.45
C GLY A 90 16.81 4.96 4.63
N ILE A 91 16.18 4.43 3.59
CA ILE A 91 14.76 4.08 3.54
C ILE A 91 14.63 2.59 3.86
N GLN A 92 13.67 2.22 4.70
CA GLN A 92 13.36 0.83 5.04
C GLN A 92 11.86 0.67 5.34
N PRO A 93 11.30 -0.55 5.34
CA PRO A 93 9.94 -0.77 5.83
C PRO A 93 9.83 -0.41 7.31
N ALA A 94 8.67 0.10 7.70
CA ALA A 94 8.27 0.07 9.10
C ALA A 94 8.19 -1.38 9.59
N HIS A 95 8.38 -1.60 10.88
CA HIS A 95 8.17 -2.92 11.47
C HIS A 95 7.23 -2.82 12.68
N PRO A 96 6.00 -3.38 12.60
CA PRO A 96 5.37 -3.95 11.41
C PRO A 96 5.15 -2.90 10.29
N SER A 97 4.84 -3.34 9.07
CA SER A 97 4.75 -2.47 7.89
C SER A 97 3.62 -1.45 7.93
N ASN A 98 2.83 -1.36 9.00
CA ASN A 98 1.83 -0.32 9.24
C ASN A 98 2.17 0.58 10.43
N ALA A 99 3.39 0.49 10.97
CA ALA A 99 3.82 1.19 12.18
C ALA A 99 4.82 2.32 11.90
N ALA A 100 4.79 2.94 10.72
CA ALA A 100 5.60 4.13 10.47
C ALA A 100 5.20 5.24 11.47
N PRO A 101 6.14 5.81 12.23
CA PRO A 101 5.83 6.76 13.29
C PRO A 101 5.32 8.12 12.75
N VAL A 102 5.64 8.41 11.49
CA VAL A 102 5.22 9.59 10.73
C VAL A 102 5.02 9.18 9.28
N SER A 103 4.20 9.93 8.54
CA SER A 103 4.08 9.80 7.09
C SER A 103 5.44 9.89 6.41
N PHE A 104 5.80 8.92 5.58
CA PHE A 104 7.05 8.92 4.83
C PHE A 104 7.23 10.19 3.99
N SER A 105 6.16 10.68 3.36
CA SER A 105 6.14 11.89 2.53
C SER A 105 6.38 13.19 3.30
N SER A 106 6.34 13.14 4.65
CA SER A 106 6.77 14.25 5.51
C SER A 106 8.29 14.43 5.52
N THR A 107 9.04 13.34 5.32
CA THR A 107 10.50 13.29 5.38
C THR A 107 11.14 13.17 3.99
N CYS A 108 10.53 12.39 3.11
CA CYS A 108 10.97 12.15 1.74
C CYS A 108 9.99 12.71 0.72
N ARG A 109 10.49 13.27 -0.38
CA ARG A 109 9.67 13.83 -1.47
C ARG A 109 10.29 13.49 -2.82
N ASP A 110 9.57 13.82 -3.88
CA ASP A 110 10.04 13.67 -5.27
C ASP A 110 10.50 12.25 -5.59
N CYS A 111 9.76 11.25 -5.10
CA CYS A 111 10.07 9.85 -5.34
C CYS A 111 9.82 9.48 -6.81
N ILE A 112 10.78 8.79 -7.41
CA ILE A 112 10.74 8.35 -8.80
C ILE A 112 11.20 6.89 -8.92
N LEU A 113 10.84 6.25 -10.03
CA LEU A 113 11.43 5.01 -10.52
C LEU A 113 12.38 5.38 -11.67
N PRO A 114 13.72 5.40 -11.45
CA PRO A 114 14.68 5.92 -12.43
C PRO A 114 14.68 5.15 -13.75
N ASN A 115 14.48 3.82 -13.70
CA ASN A 115 14.41 3.00 -14.90
C ASN A 115 13.04 2.34 -15.01
N THR A 116 12.47 2.37 -16.21
CA THR A 116 11.24 1.65 -16.51
C THR A 116 11.51 0.15 -16.46
N GLY A 117 10.83 -0.56 -15.56
CA GLY A 117 10.94 -2.02 -15.44
C GLY A 117 11.82 -2.51 -14.30
N ASP A 118 12.41 -1.61 -13.50
CA ASP A 118 12.96 -1.97 -12.19
C ASP A 118 12.06 -1.50 -11.04
N SER A 119 12.35 -2.04 -9.85
CA SER A 119 11.71 -1.70 -8.58
C SER A 119 12.54 -0.72 -7.75
N LEU A 120 13.58 -0.12 -8.35
CA LEU A 120 14.45 0.82 -7.65
C LEU A 120 13.72 2.15 -7.52
N MET A 121 13.32 2.50 -6.30
CA MET A 121 12.76 3.79 -5.97
C MET A 121 13.86 4.73 -5.48
N ALA A 122 13.93 5.93 -6.03
CA ALA A 122 14.80 7.00 -5.57
C ALA A 122 13.97 8.15 -5.01
N CYS A 123 14.27 8.63 -3.81
CA CYS A 123 13.54 9.73 -3.15
C CYS A 123 14.51 10.76 -2.55
N ASN A 124 14.12 12.04 -2.59
CA ASN A 124 14.81 13.11 -1.89
C ASN A 124 14.35 13.17 -0.44
N CYS A 125 15.18 12.76 0.50
CA CYS A 125 14.83 12.76 1.92
C CYS A 125 15.60 13.79 2.72
N THR A 126 14.92 14.43 3.66
CA THR A 126 15.53 15.35 4.60
C THR A 126 16.29 14.56 5.66
N ALA A 127 17.61 14.75 5.70
CA ALA A 127 18.49 14.25 6.75
C ALA A 127 19.06 15.42 7.56
N ASN A 128 19.71 15.13 8.69
CA ASN A 128 20.30 16.15 9.58
C ASN A 128 21.25 17.14 8.88
N ARG A 129 21.81 16.79 7.71
CA ARG A 129 22.77 17.61 6.94
C ARG A 129 22.16 18.24 5.68
N GLY A 130 20.85 18.18 5.49
CA GLY A 130 20.14 18.62 4.30
C GLY A 130 19.47 17.48 3.55
N THR A 131 19.07 17.74 2.31
CA THR A 131 18.40 16.75 1.46
C THR A 131 19.41 15.78 0.86
N THR A 132 19.16 14.49 1.04
CA THR A 132 19.96 13.39 0.47
C THR A 132 19.06 12.55 -0.43
N LEU A 133 19.57 12.18 -1.61
CA LEU A 133 18.92 11.21 -2.47
C LEU A 133 19.18 9.79 -1.93
N TRP A 134 18.12 9.10 -1.53
CA TRP A 134 18.20 7.70 -1.11
C TRP A 134 17.53 6.81 -2.15
N THR A 135 18.16 5.69 -2.45
CA THR A 135 17.65 4.67 -3.36
C THR A 135 17.34 3.40 -2.59
N VAL A 136 16.27 2.71 -2.98
CA VAL A 136 15.80 1.51 -2.33
C VAL A 136 15.15 0.59 -3.33
N ASP A 137 15.37 -0.71 -3.21
CA ASP A 137 14.71 -1.68 -4.07
C ASP A 137 13.42 -2.18 -3.40
N LEU A 138 12.27 -1.79 -3.96
CA LEU A 138 10.95 -2.18 -3.45
C LEU A 138 10.71 -3.69 -3.53
N ALA A 139 11.38 -4.39 -4.45
CA ALA A 139 11.25 -5.84 -4.62
C ALA A 139 11.84 -6.62 -3.44
N GLU A 140 12.70 -6.02 -2.62
CA GLU A 140 13.25 -6.68 -1.43
C GLU A 140 12.18 -6.94 -0.36
N TRP A 141 11.10 -6.16 -0.35
CA TRP A 141 10.10 -6.19 0.72
C TRP A 141 8.67 -6.33 0.24
N ILE A 142 8.45 -6.34 -1.07
CA ILE A 142 7.12 -6.43 -1.67
C ILE A 142 7.10 -7.60 -2.65
N THR A 143 6.09 -8.44 -2.48
CA THR A 143 5.72 -9.54 -3.39
C THR A 143 4.24 -9.38 -3.74
N ALA A 144 3.64 -10.31 -4.48
CA ALA A 144 2.22 -10.28 -4.79
C ALA A 144 1.55 -11.64 -4.53
N GLU A 145 0.39 -11.61 -3.86
CA GLU A 145 -0.45 -12.77 -3.61
C GLU A 145 -1.78 -12.59 -4.34
N GLN A 146 -2.15 -13.55 -5.20
CA GLN A 146 -3.39 -13.50 -6.01
C GLN A 146 -3.55 -12.21 -6.82
N GLY A 147 -2.43 -11.60 -7.24
CA GLY A 147 -2.41 -10.35 -7.99
C GLY A 147 -2.48 -9.09 -7.13
N VAL A 148 -2.39 -9.21 -5.80
CA VAL A 148 -2.36 -8.08 -4.88
C VAL A 148 -0.96 -7.96 -4.27
N PRO A 149 -0.25 -6.83 -4.46
CA PRO A 149 1.06 -6.63 -3.86
C PRO A 149 0.95 -6.50 -2.35
N CYS A 150 1.87 -7.12 -1.61
CA CYS A 150 1.91 -7.10 -0.16
C CYS A 150 3.35 -6.95 0.34
N PHE A 151 3.52 -6.28 1.48
CA PHE A 151 4.75 -6.35 2.23
C PHE A 151 5.00 -7.80 2.69
N THR A 152 6.25 -8.23 2.71
CA THR A 152 6.65 -9.62 3.04
C THR A 152 6.35 -10.02 4.49
N ASP A 153 6.11 -9.04 5.38
CA ASP A 153 5.58 -9.32 6.72
C ASP A 153 4.09 -9.72 6.71
N GLY A 154 3.38 -9.50 5.59
CA GLY A 154 1.97 -9.81 5.38
C GLY A 154 1.00 -8.88 6.12
N VAL A 155 1.45 -7.73 6.63
CA VAL A 155 0.61 -6.80 7.41
C VAL A 155 -0.10 -5.80 6.51
N VAL A 156 0.61 -5.23 5.52
CA VAL A 156 0.04 -4.29 4.57
C VAL A 156 0.02 -4.90 3.17
N CYS A 157 -1.17 -4.97 2.61
CA CYS A 157 -1.43 -5.38 1.23
C CYS A 157 -2.13 -4.27 0.45
N GLY A 158 -2.03 -4.36 -0.87
CA GLY A 158 -2.68 -3.44 -1.79
C GLY A 158 -4.19 -3.50 -1.66
N THR A 159 -4.83 -2.34 -1.75
CA THR A 159 -6.28 -2.25 -1.89
C THR A 159 -6.64 -2.41 -3.36
N VAL A 160 -7.42 -3.45 -3.67
CA VAL A 160 -7.92 -3.70 -5.03
C VAL A 160 -8.80 -2.54 -5.49
N GLN A 161 -8.39 -1.90 -6.58
CA GLN A 161 -9.12 -0.83 -7.24
C GLN A 161 -10.06 -1.37 -8.32
N SER A 162 -9.60 -2.37 -9.07
CA SER A 162 -10.42 -3.07 -10.05
C SER A 162 -9.86 -4.46 -10.33
N SER A 163 -10.70 -5.34 -10.86
CA SER A 163 -10.27 -6.63 -11.38
C SER A 163 -10.98 -6.89 -12.70
N THR A 164 -10.25 -7.49 -13.64
CA THR A 164 -10.84 -8.10 -14.83
C THR A 164 -10.83 -9.61 -14.61
N GLY A 165 -11.86 -10.30 -15.09
CA GLY A 165 -11.93 -11.76 -15.10
C GLY A 165 -12.74 -12.22 -16.29
N PRO A 166 -12.71 -13.52 -16.62
CA PRO A 166 -13.59 -14.03 -17.66
C PRO A 166 -15.03 -13.64 -17.30
N ALA A 167 -15.75 -13.08 -18.27
CA ALA A 167 -17.19 -12.86 -18.12
C ALA A 167 -17.81 -14.16 -17.59
N PRO A 168 -18.76 -14.10 -16.63
CA PRO A 168 -19.44 -15.30 -16.19
C PRO A 168 -19.93 -16.00 -17.45
N SER A 169 -19.46 -17.24 -17.69
CA SER A 169 -19.99 -18.04 -18.79
C SER A 169 -21.50 -18.01 -18.64
N PRO A 170 -22.27 -17.68 -19.70
CA PRO A 170 -23.72 -17.69 -19.61
C PRO A 170 -24.08 -19.06 -19.05
N SER A 171 -24.65 -19.06 -17.85
CA SER A 171 -25.14 -20.27 -17.22
C SER A 171 -25.98 -20.95 -18.27
N SER A 172 -25.57 -22.16 -18.66
CA SER A 172 -26.33 -23.03 -19.53
C SER A 172 -27.65 -23.29 -18.81
N SER A 173 -28.63 -22.42 -19.05
CA SER A 173 -30.01 -22.63 -18.63
C SER A 173 -30.57 -23.71 -19.53
N THR A 174 -30.37 -24.93 -19.09
CA THR A 174 -31.06 -26.12 -19.58
C THR A 174 -32.53 -25.99 -19.18
N ALA A 175 -33.38 -25.27 -19.93
CA ALA A 175 -34.83 -25.42 -19.80
C ALA A 175 -35.62 -24.74 -20.93
N ASN A 176 -36.32 -25.58 -21.70
CA ASN A 176 -37.51 -25.29 -22.52
C ASN A 176 -37.34 -24.44 -23.79
N LYS A 177 -36.98 -25.15 -24.86
CA LYS A 177 -37.37 -24.81 -26.24
C LYS A 177 -38.92 -24.82 -26.32
N PRO A 178 -39.61 -23.71 -26.66
CA PRO A 178 -41.01 -23.80 -27.03
C PRO A 178 -41.10 -24.53 -28.36
N LYS A 179 -41.88 -25.61 -28.39
CA LYS A 179 -42.23 -26.34 -29.59
C LYS A 179 -43.15 -25.43 -30.42
N CYS A 180 -42.62 -24.77 -31.45
CA CYS A 180 -43.46 -24.17 -32.49
C CYS A 180 -44.05 -25.31 -33.33
N THR A 181 -45.34 -25.58 -33.13
CA THR A 181 -46.13 -26.36 -34.08
C THR A 181 -46.47 -25.46 -35.26
N LYS A 182 -46.15 -25.94 -36.46
CA LYS A 182 -46.55 -25.36 -37.75
C LYS A 182 -47.79 -26.15 -38.21
N GLU A 183 -48.73 -25.44 -38.82
CA GLU A 183 -50.03 -25.87 -39.39
C GLU A 183 -51.22 -25.91 -38.41
#